data_AF-A0A958KNM1-F1
#
_entry.id   AF-A0A958KNM1-F1
#
_cell.length_a   1.000
_cell.length_b   1.000
_cell.length_c   1.000
_cell.angle_alpha   90.00
_cell.angle_beta   90.00
_cell.angle_gamma   90.00
#
_symmetry.space_group_name_H-M   'P 1'
#
loop_
_entity.id
_entity.type
_entity.pdbx_description
1 polymer ?
#
loop_
_entity_poly.entity_id
_entity_poly.type
_entity_poly.pdbx_seq_one_letter_code
_entity_poly.pdbx_strand_id
1 'polypeptide(L)'
;RNIADQYFADEQINSLNRTLFSFAAYNAGPTRISRIRQQAKDAGLDPNVWFGNVEQLVAKKVSSEPVTYVRNIYKYYVAYKLAQNNIAIREKAKDSAA
;
A
#
# COMPACT_ATOMS: atom_id res chain seq x y z
N ARG A 1 -18.45 -8.62 3.09
CA ARG A 1 -17.86 -7.54 3.92
C ARG A 1 -16.43 -7.31 3.41
N ASN A 2 -16.05 -6.07 3.11
CA ASN A 2 -14.71 -5.75 2.57
C ASN A 2 -13.68 -5.64 3.71
N ILE A 3 -12.49 -6.20 3.53
CA ILE A 3 -11.38 -6.14 4.49
C ILE A 3 -11.02 -4.68 4.82
N ALA A 4 -11.00 -3.81 3.82
CA ALA A 4 -10.68 -2.39 3.97
C ALA A 4 -11.62 -1.70 4.96
N ASP A 5 -12.93 -1.87 4.76
CA ASP A 5 -13.95 -1.16 5.53
C ASP A 5 -14.09 -1.72 6.95
N GLN A 6 -13.68 -2.98 7.19
CA GLN A 6 -13.76 -3.58 8.52
C GLN A 6 -12.52 -3.27 9.39
N TYR A 7 -11.33 -3.17 8.79
CA TYR A 7 -10.07 -3.10 9.56
C TYR A 7 -9.29 -1.80 9.35
N PHE A 8 -9.59 -1.04 8.30
CA PHE A 8 -8.82 0.11 7.82
C PHE A 8 -9.73 1.29 7.45
N ALA A 9 -10.84 1.47 8.18
CA ALA A 9 -11.80 2.56 7.97
C ALA A 9 -11.41 3.89 8.66
N ASP A 10 -10.24 3.94 9.30
CA ASP A 10 -9.72 5.16 9.91
C ASP A 10 -9.47 6.21 8.81
N GLU A 11 -10.08 7.39 8.95
CA GLU A 11 -10.00 8.49 7.99
C GLU A 11 -8.58 9.07 7.85
N GLN A 12 -7.72 8.83 8.85
CA GLN A 12 -6.32 9.22 8.80
C GLN A 12 -5.49 8.33 7.84
N ILE A 13 -6.02 7.17 7.44
CA ILE A 13 -5.41 6.30 6.45
C ILE A 13 -5.83 6.77 5.06
N ASN A 14 -4.90 7.37 4.31
CA ASN A 14 -5.17 7.77 2.93
C ASN A 14 -5.51 6.55 2.05
N SER A 15 -6.12 6.82 0.89
CA SER A 15 -6.62 5.78 -0.03
C SER A 15 -5.56 4.77 -0.46
N LEU A 16 -4.34 5.22 -0.75
CA LEU A 16 -3.23 4.35 -1.12
C LEU A 16 -2.85 3.40 0.02
N ASN A 17 -2.61 3.93 1.22
CA ASN A 17 -2.25 3.10 2.37
C ASN A 17 -3.38 2.14 2.74
N ARG A 18 -4.65 2.56 2.61
CA ARG A 18 -5.82 1.69 2.83
C ARG A 18 -5.80 0.48 1.90
N THR A 19 -5.43 0.67 0.63
CA THR A 19 -5.23 -0.42 -0.33
C THR A 19 -4.04 -1.30 0.03
N LEU A 20 -2.88 -0.72 0.36
CA LEU A 20 -1.68 -1.49 0.71
C LEU A 20 -1.88 -2.34 1.97
N PHE A 21 -2.51 -1.78 3.00
CA PHE A 21 -2.91 -2.54 4.19
C PHE A 21 -3.87 -3.68 3.86
N SER A 22 -4.78 -3.47 2.91
CA SER A 22 -5.71 -4.51 2.46
C SER A 22 -5.00 -5.66 1.75
N PHE A 23 -3.97 -5.37 0.93
CA PHE A 23 -3.11 -6.42 0.34
C PHE A 23 -2.31 -7.18 1.39
N ALA A 24 -1.72 -6.47 2.35
CA ALA A 24 -1.03 -7.10 3.47
C ALA A 24 -1.97 -7.98 4.30
N ALA A 25 -3.19 -7.51 4.55
CA ALA A 25 -4.21 -8.22 5.32
C ALA A 25 -4.76 -9.44 4.59
N TYR A 26 -4.91 -9.36 3.27
CA TYR A 26 -5.28 -10.50 2.44
C TYR A 26 -4.23 -11.61 2.53
N ASN A 27 -2.95 -11.24 2.52
CA ASN A 27 -1.83 -12.19 2.56
C ASN A 27 -1.55 -12.74 3.98
N ALA A 28 -1.50 -11.88 5.00
CA ALA A 28 -1.05 -12.23 6.35
C ALA A 28 -2.18 -12.33 7.40
N GLY A 29 -3.41 -12.08 6.98
CA GLY A 29 -4.60 -12.03 7.85
C GLY A 29 -4.89 -10.62 8.40
N PRO A 30 -6.14 -10.13 8.32
CA PRO A 30 -6.50 -8.76 8.68
C PRO A 30 -6.33 -8.44 10.17
N THR A 31 -6.70 -9.38 11.05
CA THR A 31 -6.53 -9.22 12.51
C THR A 31 -5.06 -9.05 12.87
N ARG A 32 -4.17 -9.81 12.23
CA ARG A 32 -2.72 -9.75 12.48
C ARG A 32 -2.15 -8.40 12.02
N ILE A 33 -2.49 -7.94 10.81
CA ILE A 33 -2.04 -6.64 10.30
C ILE A 33 -2.59 -5.49 11.14
N SER A 34 -3.86 -5.52 11.52
CA SER A 34 -4.45 -4.50 12.40
C SER A 34 -3.73 -4.42 13.75
N ARG A 35 -3.38 -5.57 14.35
CA ARG A 35 -2.60 -5.60 15.60
C ARG A 35 -1.20 -5.03 15.42
N ILE A 36 -0.49 -5.41 14.36
CA ILE A 36 0.86 -4.88 14.10
C ILE A 36 0.82 -3.36 13.84
N ARG A 37 -0.23 -2.87 13.16
CA ARG A 37 -0.48 -1.44 12.96
C ARG A 37 -0.52 -0.69 14.29
N GLN A 38 -1.27 -1.19 15.28
CA GLN A 38 -1.32 -0.57 16.60
C GLN A 38 0.04 -0.58 17.30
N GLN A 39 0.80 -1.68 17.18
CA GLN A 39 2.15 -1.77 17.75
C GLN A 39 3.18 -0.85 17.06
N ALA A 40 2.93 -0.41 15.82
CA ALA A 40 3.83 0.49 15.11
C ALA A 40 3.93 1.85 15.81
N LYS A 41 2.81 2.32 16.41
CA LYS A 41 2.78 3.55 17.20
C LYS A 41 3.74 3.50 18.38
N ASP A 42 3.76 2.39 19.12
CA ASP A 42 4.65 2.19 20.27
C ASP A 42 6.12 2.12 19.86
N ALA A 43 6.40 1.77 18.60
CA ALA A 43 7.74 1.74 18.02
C ALA A 43 8.16 3.08 17.39
N GLY A 44 7.38 4.15 17.56
CA GLY A 44 7.66 5.47 16.98
C GLY A 44 7.45 5.53 15.47
N LEU A 45 6.72 4.58 14.88
CA LEU A 45 6.36 4.57 13.46
C LEU A 45 4.93 5.04 13.25
N ASP A 46 4.66 5.54 12.05
CA ASP A 46 3.31 5.97 11.66
C ASP A 46 2.41 4.74 11.41
N PRO A 47 1.36 4.50 12.22
CA PRO A 47 0.46 3.38 12.02
C PRO A 47 -0.37 3.51 10.73
N ASN A 48 -0.50 4.70 10.14
CA ASN A 48 -1.34 4.96 8.98
C ASN A 48 -0.57 4.89 7.65
N VAL A 49 0.74 4.61 7.71
CA VAL A 49 1.61 4.48 6.54
C VAL A 49 2.14 3.05 6.45
N TRP A 50 2.03 2.43 5.27
CA TRP A 50 2.55 1.09 5.04
C TRP A 50 4.07 1.10 4.86
N PHE A 51 4.55 1.72 3.78
CA PHE A 51 5.95 1.73 3.40
C PHE A 51 6.80 2.53 4.38
N GLY A 52 7.96 1.99 4.74
CA GLY A 52 8.86 2.63 5.69
C GLY A 52 8.30 2.78 7.11
N ASN A 53 7.12 2.24 7.42
CA ASN A 53 6.50 2.30 8.74
C ASN A 53 5.99 0.92 9.14
N VAL A 54 4.71 0.62 8.97
CA VAL A 54 4.12 -0.64 9.44
C VAL A 54 4.79 -1.87 8.82
N GLU A 55 5.25 -1.79 7.56
CA GLU A 55 5.94 -2.92 6.91
C GLU A 55 7.22 -3.35 7.65
N GLN A 56 7.89 -2.44 8.36
CA GLN A 56 9.09 -2.75 9.13
C GLN A 56 8.79 -3.70 10.28
N LEU A 57 7.70 -3.44 11.02
CA LEU A 57 7.27 -4.34 12.09
C LEU A 57 6.71 -5.65 11.54
N VAL A 58 6.03 -5.62 10.39
CA VAL A 58 5.56 -6.84 9.73
C VAL A 58 6.74 -7.74 9.36
N ALA A 59 7.78 -7.18 8.73
CA ALA A 59 9.00 -7.93 8.41
C ALA A 59 9.67 -8.52 9.66
N LYS A 60 9.74 -7.74 10.75
CA LYS A 60 10.40 -8.13 11.99
C LYS A 60 9.62 -9.15 12.84
N LYS A 61 8.29 -9.03 12.89
CA LYS A 61 7.43 -9.78 13.83
C LYS A 61 6.53 -10.83 13.18
N VAL A 62 6.34 -10.78 11.86
CA VAL A 62 5.42 -11.67 11.14
C VAL A 62 6.19 -12.51 10.13
N SER A 63 6.67 -11.89 9.05
CA SER A 63 7.41 -12.52 7.95
C SER A 63 7.77 -11.44 6.92
N SER A 64 8.77 -11.70 6.08
CA SER A 64 9.09 -10.89 4.90
C SER A 64 8.11 -11.10 3.74
N GLU A 65 7.33 -12.18 3.76
CA GLU A 65 6.44 -12.58 2.67
C GLU A 65 5.31 -11.57 2.39
N PRO A 66 4.57 -11.04 3.40
CA PRO A 66 3.58 -9.99 3.16
C PRO A 66 4.16 -8.68 2.61
N VAL A 67 5.37 -8.32 3.04
CA VAL A 67 6.09 -7.14 2.55
C VAL A 67 6.46 -7.32 1.08
N THR A 68 6.98 -8.50 0.74
CA THR A 68 7.33 -8.87 -0.64
C THR A 68 6.09 -8.92 -1.53
N TYR A 69 5.00 -9.49 -1.04
CA TYR A 69 3.71 -9.55 -1.72
C TYR A 69 3.19 -8.15 -2.08
N VAL A 70 3.12 -7.24 -1.10
CA VAL A 70 2.66 -5.86 -1.32
C VAL A 70 3.58 -5.12 -2.29
N ARG A 71 4.91 -5.24 -2.12
CA ARG A 71 5.90 -4.60 -3.00
C ARG A 71 5.78 -5.10 -4.45
N ASN A 72 5.54 -6.40 -4.63
CA ASN A 72 5.38 -6.99 -5.95
C ASN A 72 4.11 -6.52 -6.65
N ILE A 73 3.01 -6.26 -5.94
CA ILE A 73 1.82 -5.68 -6.57
C ILE A 73 2.06 -4.19 -6.87
N TYR A 74 2.62 -3.45 -5.92
CA TYR A 74 2.79 -2.01 -6.05
C TYR A 74 3.76 -1.63 -7.17
N LYS A 75 4.84 -2.40 -7.40
CA LYS A 75 5.77 -2.14 -8.52
C LYS A 75 5.06 -2.18 -9.89
N TYR A 76 4.13 -3.12 -10.09
CA TYR A 76 3.38 -3.21 -11.35
C TYR A 76 2.39 -2.06 -11.46
N TYR A 77 1.69 -1.71 -10.37
CA TYR A 77 0.81 -0.53 -10.36
C TYR A 77 1.55 0.74 -10.78
N VAL A 78 2.72 1.01 -10.21
CA VAL A 78 3.55 2.17 -10.56
C VAL A 78 4.01 2.08 -12.02
N ALA A 79 4.50 0.92 -12.47
CA ALA A 79 4.92 0.74 -13.86
C ALA A 79 3.79 1.02 -14.86
N TYR A 80 2.59 0.50 -14.63
CA TYR A 80 1.43 0.75 -15.49
C TYR A 80 1.02 2.22 -15.47
N LYS A 81 0.98 2.85 -14.29
CA LYS A 81 0.65 4.27 -14.17
C LYS A 81 1.63 5.15 -14.93
N LEU A 82 2.93 4.87 -14.82
CA LEU A 82 3.97 5.57 -15.58
C LEU A 82 3.83 5.34 -17.08
N ALA A 83 3.58 4.10 -17.51
CA ALA A 83 3.35 3.79 -18.93
C ALA A 83 2.15 4.55 -19.51
N GLN A 84 1.03 4.59 -18.79
CA GLN A 84 -0.16 5.35 -19.17
C GLN A 84 0.11 6.86 -19.25
N ASN A 85 0.80 7.42 -18.26
CA ASN A 85 1.17 8.83 -18.27
C ASN A 85 2.06 9.17 -19.47
N ASN A 86 3.04 8.31 -19.78
CA ASN A 86 3.92 8.50 -20.93
C ASN A 86 3.17 8.45 -22.26
N ILE A 87 2.17 7.56 -22.41
CA ILE A 87 1.30 7.53 -23.57
C ILE A 87 0.52 8.85 -23.68
N ALA A 88 -0.11 9.30 -22.59
CA ALA A 88 -0.88 10.54 -22.57
C ALA A 88 -0.04 11.79 -22.90
N ILE A 89 1.21 11.85 -22.42
CA ILE A 89 2.15 12.92 -22.75
C ILE A 89 2.47 12.92 -24.25
N ARG A 90 2.71 11.74 -24.83
CA ARG A 90 3.01 11.59 -26.26
C ARG A 90 1.85 11.99 -27.15
N GLU A 91 0.62 11.64 -26.81
CA GLU A 91 -0.56 12.04 -27.58
C GLU A 91 -0.77 13.56 -27.52
N LYS A 92 -0.69 14.18 -26.33
CA LYS A 92 -0.76 15.65 -26.21
C LYS A 92 0.31 16.39 -27.03
N ALA A 93 1.52 15.84 -27.09
CA ALA A 93 2.61 16.41 -27.87
C ALA A 93 2.35 16.34 -29.38
N LYS A 94 1.70 15.27 -29.87
CA LYS A 94 1.26 15.16 -31.27
C LYS A 94 0.16 16.17 -31.58
N ASP A 95 -0.86 16.27 -30.72
CA ASP A 95 -1.99 17.18 -30.92
C ASP A 95 -1.56 18.66 -30.92
N SER A 96 -0.55 19.01 -30.12
CA SER A 96 -0.02 20.38 -30.05
C SER A 96 0.91 20.74 -31.21
N ALA A 97 1.36 19.74 -31.97
CA ALA A 97 2.25 19.91 -33.13
C ALA A 97 1.51 19.89 -34.48
N ALA A 98 0.20 19.59 -34.46
CA ALA A 98 -0.71 19.63 -35.61
C ALA A 98 -1.46 20.98 -35.66
#